data_AF-A0A8S0Q728-F1
#
_entry.id   AF-A0A8S0Q728-F1
#
_cell.length_a   1.000
_cell.length_b   1.000
_cell.length_c   1.000
_cell.angle_alpha   90.00
_cell.angle_beta   90.00
_cell.angle_gamma   90.00
#
_symmetry.space_group_name_H-M   'P 1'
#
loop_
_entity.id
_entity.type
_entity.pdbx_description
1 polymer ?
#
loop_
_entity_poly.entity_id
_entity_poly.type
_entity_poly.pdbx_seq_one_letter_code
_entity_poly.pdbx_strand_id
1 'polypeptide(L)'
;RTASFWTRDIHHSHYGRICPIDTSVGINVGLIGSLAIHARIGHRGSLESPFYEISERSTEGIQEERVVPAGSVFPFQYFCIGTSFMPFIEHNDTNRALMSSTIQRQAVTLSQPEKCIVGTGLK
;
A
#
# COMPACT_ATOMS: atom_id res chain seq x y z
N ARG A 1 21.79 -0.88 -17.84
CA ARG A 1 21.25 0.15 -16.92
C ARG A 1 20.66 -0.59 -15.73
N THR A 2 21.35 -0.62 -14.60
CA THR A 2 20.94 -1.42 -13.44
C THR A 2 20.59 -0.43 -12.32
N ALA A 3 19.33 -0.37 -11.94
CA ALA A 3 18.93 0.37 -10.74
C ALA A 3 19.59 -0.28 -9.51
N SER A 4 20.13 0.54 -8.61
CA SER A 4 20.83 0.08 -7.42
C SER A 4 19.88 -0.57 -6.42
N PHE A 5 20.43 -1.37 -5.50
CA PHE A 5 19.68 -2.04 -4.44
C PHE A 5 18.81 -1.05 -3.63
N TRP A 6 19.39 0.09 -3.25
CA TRP A 6 18.71 1.15 -2.49
C TRP A 6 17.46 1.70 -3.15
N THR A 7 17.42 1.76 -4.49
CA THR A 7 16.26 2.25 -5.23
C THR A 7 15.12 1.24 -5.28
N ARG A 8 15.42 -0.05 -5.06
CA ARG A 8 14.43 -1.13 -5.08
C ARG A 8 13.90 -1.48 -3.69
N ASP A 9 14.57 -1.01 -2.64
CA ASP A 9 14.22 -1.32 -1.26
C ASP A 9 12.99 -0.55 -0.79
N ILE A 10 12.30 -1.08 0.23
CA ILE A 10 11.09 -0.49 0.76
C ILE A 10 11.46 0.56 1.80
N HIS A 11 11.22 1.83 1.48
CA HIS A 11 11.44 2.92 2.42
C HIS A 11 10.21 3.16 3.31
N HIS A 12 10.42 3.60 4.56
CA HIS A 12 9.34 3.89 5.52
C HIS A 12 8.33 4.93 4.99
N SER A 13 8.76 5.85 4.12
CA SER A 13 7.86 6.81 3.47
C SER A 13 6.84 6.15 2.52
N HIS A 14 7.01 4.89 2.14
CA HIS A 14 6.05 4.17 1.31
C HIS A 14 4.75 3.86 2.07
N TYR A 15 4.78 3.86 3.40
CA TYR A 15 3.61 3.53 4.22
C TYR A 15 2.39 4.39 3.87
N GLY A 16 1.29 3.73 3.49
CA GLY A 16 0.05 4.37 3.06
C GLY A 16 0.08 4.99 1.66
N ARG A 17 1.22 4.96 0.96
CA ARG A 17 1.42 5.60 -0.36
C ARG A 17 1.66 4.58 -1.46
N ILE A 18 2.60 3.66 -1.25
CA ILE A 18 3.00 2.63 -2.22
C ILE A 18 2.84 1.28 -1.52
N CYS A 19 2.20 0.32 -2.20
CA CYS A 19 2.00 -1.02 -1.65
C CYS A 19 3.33 -1.79 -1.63
N PRO A 20 3.81 -2.23 -0.45
CA PRO A 20 5.11 -2.90 -0.35
C PRO A 20 5.11 -4.31 -0.92
N ILE A 21 3.95 -4.97 -0.97
CA ILE A 21 3.84 -6.38 -1.35
C ILE A 21 3.39 -6.57 -2.80
N ASP A 22 3.15 -5.49 -3.54
CA ASP A 22 2.65 -5.56 -4.91
C ASP A 22 3.63 -4.92 -5.89
N THR A 23 4.60 -5.73 -6.34
CA THR A 23 5.64 -5.38 -7.29
C THR A 23 5.70 -6.39 -8.44
N SER A 24 6.39 -6.03 -9.53
CA SER A 24 6.78 -7.02 -10.54
C SER A 24 7.78 -8.05 -9.97
N VAL A 25 7.81 -9.24 -10.57
CA VAL A 25 8.77 -10.32 -10.28
C VAL A 25 9.96 -10.27 -11.24
N GLY A 26 11.10 -10.85 -10.84
CA GLY A 26 12.30 -10.93 -11.67
C GLY A 26 13.10 -9.62 -11.73
N ILE A 27 13.64 -9.26 -12.90
CA ILE A 27 14.62 -8.17 -13.06
C ILE A 27 14.07 -6.78 -12.67
N ASN A 28 12.75 -6.62 -12.63
CA ASN A 28 12.07 -5.34 -12.35
C ASN A 28 11.55 -5.23 -10.90
N VAL A 29 11.86 -6.19 -10.03
CA VAL A 29 11.41 -6.15 -8.63
C VAL A 29 11.83 -4.85 -7.92
N GLY A 30 10.89 -4.22 -7.23
CA GLY A 30 11.10 -2.94 -6.54
C GLY A 30 11.13 -1.71 -7.45
N LEU A 31 11.06 -1.86 -8.78
CA LEU A 31 11.00 -0.72 -9.73
C LEU A 31 9.58 -0.41 -10.19
N ILE A 32 8.71 -1.40 -10.15
CA ILE A 32 7.30 -1.28 -10.53
C ILE A 32 6.50 -1.69 -9.32
N GLY A 33 5.60 -0.81 -8.88
CA GLY A 33 4.71 -1.09 -7.77
C GLY A 33 3.36 -0.42 -7.95
N SER A 34 2.40 -0.80 -7.10
CA SER A 34 1.07 -0.23 -7.09
C SER A 34 0.92 0.84 -6.00
N LEU A 35 0.04 1.82 -6.25
CA LEU A 35 -0.39 2.77 -5.22
C LEU A 35 -1.20 2.05 -4.13
N ALA A 36 -1.09 2.52 -2.90
CA ALA A 36 -1.97 2.10 -1.84
C ALA A 36 -3.41 2.63 -2.07
N ILE A 37 -4.42 1.95 -1.54
CA ILE A 37 -5.85 2.23 -1.79
C ILE A 37 -6.25 3.70 -1.49
N HIS A 38 -5.65 4.32 -0.46
CA HIS A 38 -5.98 5.68 -0.03
C HIS A 38 -4.90 6.70 -0.42
N ALA A 39 -3.91 6.31 -1.22
CA ALA A 39 -2.89 7.22 -1.69
C ALA A 39 -3.49 8.24 -2.67
N ARG A 40 -3.11 9.51 -2.53
CA ARG A 40 -3.53 10.60 -3.41
C ARG A 40 -2.33 11.41 -3.88
N ILE A 41 -2.49 12.09 -5.01
CA ILE A 41 -1.47 13.01 -5.52
C ILE A 41 -1.77 14.40 -4.96
N GLY A 42 -0.83 14.95 -4.21
CA GLY A 42 -0.89 16.32 -3.70
C GLY A 42 -0.69 17.36 -4.80
N HIS A 43 -0.93 18.62 -4.47
CA HIS A 43 -0.83 19.74 -5.42
C HIS A 43 0.55 19.87 -6.11
N ARG A 44 1.64 19.39 -5.49
CA ARG A 44 3.00 19.42 -6.04
C ARG A 44 3.43 18.11 -6.71
N GLY A 45 2.50 17.17 -6.89
CA GLY A 45 2.82 15.84 -7.43
C GLY A 45 3.39 14.85 -6.41
N SER A 46 3.45 15.21 -5.12
CA SER A 46 3.86 14.31 -4.05
C SER A 46 2.77 13.28 -3.73
N LEU A 47 3.15 12.06 -3.39
CA LEU A 47 2.20 11.08 -2.87
C LEU A 47 1.86 11.40 -1.41
N GLU A 48 0.58 11.58 -1.15
CA GLU A 48 0.01 11.85 0.16
C GLU A 48 -0.90 10.70 0.56
N SER A 49 -1.08 10.54 1.86
CA SER A 49 -1.95 9.52 2.45
C SER A 49 -2.62 10.13 3.68
N PRO A 50 -3.92 9.87 3.92
CA PRO A 50 -4.65 10.47 5.04
C PRO A 50 -4.18 9.90 6.38
N PHE A 51 -3.71 10.72 7.31
CA PHE A 51 -3.37 10.27 8.67
C PHE A 51 -4.16 11.07 9.69
N TYR A 52 -4.35 10.50 10.89
CA TYR A 52 -4.84 11.29 12.01
C TYR A 52 -3.75 12.27 12.45
N GLU A 53 -4.12 13.54 12.50
CA GLU A 53 -3.32 14.59 13.11
C GLU A 53 -3.50 14.52 14.62
N ILE A 54 -2.39 14.43 15.35
CA ILE A 54 -2.40 14.60 16.81
C ILE A 54 -1.67 15.90 17.11
N SER A 55 -2.35 16.81 17.81
CA SER A 55 -1.72 17.99 18.38
C SER A 55 -1.02 17.59 19.68
N GLU A 56 0.31 17.44 19.65
CA GLU A 56 1.09 17.37 20.89
C GLU A 56 1.26 18.77 21.45
N ARG A 57 0.71 19.01 22.65
CA ARG A 57 0.98 20.26 23.39
C ARG A 57 2.26 20.08 24.19
N SER A 58 3.38 20.59 23.69
CA SER A 58 4.63 20.65 24.44
C SER A 58 4.46 21.59 25.65
N THR A 59 4.67 21.08 26.87
CA THR A 59 4.55 21.85 28.12
C THR A 59 5.71 22.81 28.36
N GLU A 60 6.69 22.94 27.46
CA GLU A 60 7.86 23.80 27.64
C GLU A 60 8.05 24.67 26.40
N GLY A 61 8.07 25.99 26.63
CA GLY A 61 7.78 27.00 25.63
C GLY A 61 8.80 27.10 24.49
N ILE A 62 8.45 26.53 23.34
CA ILE A 62 8.75 27.03 21.99
C ILE A 62 7.52 26.68 21.13
N GLN A 63 6.87 27.68 20.52
CA GLN A 63 5.72 27.49 19.62
C GLN A 63 6.18 26.91 18.28
N GLU A 64 6.24 25.58 18.18
CA GLU A 64 6.14 24.87 16.91
C GLU A 64 5.02 23.82 17.05
N GLU A 65 3.84 24.10 16.47
CA GLU A 65 2.79 23.11 16.35
C GLU A 65 3.22 22.08 15.29
N ARG A 66 3.97 21.06 15.73
CA ARG A 66 4.39 19.97 14.84
C ARG A 66 3.21 19.01 14.70
N VAL A 67 2.50 19.10 13.58
CA VAL A 67 1.50 18.09 13.20
C VAL A 67 2.22 16.78 12.91
N VAL A 68 2.16 15.83 13.85
CA VAL A 68 2.72 14.49 13.67
C VAL A 68 1.62 13.56 13.18
N PRO A 69 1.78 12.90 12.01
CA PRO A 69 0.87 11.83 11.61
C PRO A 69 1.08 10.63 12.54
N ALA A 70 0.16 10.39 13.45
CA ALA A 70 0.36 9.44 14.53
C ALA A 70 -0.35 8.08 14.33
N GLY A 71 -1.28 7.98 13.38
CA GLY A 71 -2.02 6.73 13.16
C GLY A 71 -2.67 6.62 11.78
N SER A 72 -2.75 5.39 11.27
CA SER A 72 -3.52 5.07 10.07
C SER A 72 -5.01 5.30 10.32
N VAL A 73 -5.70 5.87 9.33
CA VAL A 73 -7.15 6.07 9.37
C VAL A 73 -7.89 4.77 9.09
N PHE A 74 -7.27 3.88 8.28
CA PHE A 74 -7.90 2.65 7.81
C PHE A 74 -7.02 1.42 8.06
N PRO A 75 -7.63 0.24 8.35
CA PRO A 75 -6.87 -0.99 8.60
C PRO A 75 -6.07 -1.46 7.37
N PHE A 76 -6.59 -1.24 6.15
CA PHE A 76 -5.94 -1.65 4.90
C PHE A 76 -5.17 -0.53 4.21
N GLN A 77 -4.85 0.55 4.93
CA GLN A 77 -4.30 1.77 4.33
C GLN A 77 -2.98 1.56 3.57
N TYR A 78 -2.20 0.55 3.95
CA TYR A 78 -0.89 0.27 3.37
C TYR A 78 -0.94 -0.63 2.12
N PHE A 79 -2.07 -1.28 1.84
CA PHE A 79 -2.20 -2.21 0.73
C PHE A 79 -2.77 -1.55 -0.53
N CYS A 80 -2.43 -2.11 -1.70
CA CYS A 80 -3.08 -1.75 -2.96
C CYS A 80 -4.41 -2.48 -3.10
N ILE A 81 -5.22 -2.05 -4.06
CA ILE A 81 -6.53 -2.65 -4.37
C ILE A 81 -6.46 -4.17 -4.60
N GLY A 82 -5.43 -4.67 -5.30
CA GLY A 82 -5.26 -6.10 -5.58
C GLY A 82 -5.09 -6.89 -4.29
N THR A 83 -4.13 -6.48 -3.45
CA THR A 83 -3.90 -7.09 -2.14
C THR A 83 -5.10 -6.98 -1.21
N SER A 84 -5.84 -5.86 -1.24
CA SER A 84 -7.03 -5.68 -0.41
C SER A 84 -8.16 -6.65 -0.74
N PHE A 85 -8.12 -7.34 -1.88
CA PHE A 85 -9.08 -8.41 -2.22
C PHE A 85 -8.68 -9.79 -1.69
N MET A 86 -7.48 -9.95 -1.14
CA MET A 86 -7.01 -11.23 -0.62
C MET A 86 -7.56 -11.47 0.79
N PRO A 87 -8.43 -12.48 1.00
CA PRO A 87 -8.91 -12.80 2.34
C PRO A 87 -7.77 -13.41 3.18
N PHE A 88 -7.79 -13.15 4.49
CA PHE A 88 -6.81 -13.68 5.44
C PHE A 88 -5.36 -13.36 5.08
N ILE A 89 -5.12 -12.18 4.52
CA ILE A 89 -3.78 -11.74 4.09
C ILE A 89 -2.77 -11.74 5.25
N GLU A 90 -3.22 -11.46 6.45
CA GLU A 90 -2.45 -11.48 7.69
C GLU A 90 -1.91 -12.87 8.06
N HIS A 91 -2.50 -13.93 7.50
CA HIS A 91 -2.06 -15.31 7.69
C HIS A 91 -1.17 -15.82 6.54
N ASN A 92 -0.88 -14.99 5.54
CA ASN A 92 -0.04 -15.34 4.40
C ASN A 92 1.34 -14.67 4.52
N ASP A 93 2.38 -15.33 3.98
CA ASP A 93 3.68 -14.71 3.83
C ASP A 93 3.70 -13.70 2.67
N THR A 94 4.63 -12.75 2.73
CA THR A 94 4.77 -11.66 1.76
C THR A 94 4.99 -12.16 0.32
N ASN A 95 5.74 -13.24 0.14
CA ASN A 95 6.06 -13.74 -1.21
C ASN A 95 4.84 -14.40 -1.84
N ARG A 96 4.07 -15.17 -1.08
CA ARG A 96 2.81 -15.75 -1.53
C ARG A 96 1.78 -14.67 -1.84
N ALA A 97 1.72 -13.62 -1.02
CA ALA A 97 0.87 -12.47 -1.26
C ALA A 97 1.23 -11.74 -2.56
N LEU A 98 2.52 -11.47 -2.78
CA LEU A 98 3.05 -10.88 -4.01
C LEU A 98 2.72 -11.71 -5.26
N MET A 99 2.91 -13.02 -5.19
CA MET A 99 2.59 -13.91 -6.30
C MET A 99 1.08 -13.92 -6.57
N SER A 100 0.26 -13.87 -5.52
CA SER A 100 -1.19 -13.84 -5.67
C SER A 100 -1.71 -12.53 -6.27
N SER A 101 -1.17 -11.38 -5.85
CA SER A 101 -1.57 -10.07 -6.42
C SER A 101 -1.20 -9.96 -7.90
N THR A 102 -0.07 -10.56 -8.31
CA THR A 102 0.36 -10.59 -9.72
C THR A 102 -0.49 -11.56 -10.55
N ILE A 103 -0.77 -12.76 -10.05
CA ILE A 103 -1.65 -13.75 -10.70
C ILE A 103 -3.08 -13.19 -10.85
N GLN A 104 -3.59 -12.47 -9.87
CA GLN A 104 -4.93 -11.88 -9.92
C GLN A 104 -5.14 -10.96 -11.14
N ARG A 105 -4.09 -10.28 -11.61
CA ARG A 105 -4.17 -9.42 -12.82
C ARG A 105 -4.21 -10.20 -14.13
N GLN A 106 -3.88 -11.48 -14.11
CA GLN A 106 -3.85 -12.35 -15.29
C GLN A 106 -5.15 -13.15 -15.45
N ALA A 107 -6.10 -12.98 -14.53
CA ALA A 107 -7.39 -13.65 -14.61
C ALA A 107 -8.13 -13.25 -15.90
N VAL A 108 -8.64 -14.25 -16.60
CA VAL A 108 -9.44 -14.06 -17.81
C VAL A 108 -10.92 -14.15 -17.45
N THR A 109 -11.73 -13.25 -18.01
CA THR A 109 -13.18 -13.25 -17.80
C THR A 109 -13.82 -14.48 -18.41
N LEU A 110 -14.61 -15.21 -17.62
CA LEU A 110 -15.41 -16.34 -18.08
C LEU A 110 -16.75 -15.86 -18.64
N SER A 111 -17.35 -16.62 -19.57
CA SER A 111 -18.69 -16.30 -20.11
C SER A 111 -19.80 -16.30 -19.05
N GLN A 112 -19.61 -17.09 -17.97
CA GLN A 112 -20.50 -17.14 -16.82
C GLN A 112 -19.64 -17.08 -15.54
N PRO A 113 -19.39 -15.88 -14.98
CA PRO A 113 -18.59 -15.74 -13.78
C PRO A 113 -19.41 -16.07 -12.52
N GLU A 114 -18.81 -16.87 -11.62
CA GLU A 114 -19.38 -17.11 -10.29
C GLU A 114 -18.96 -16.02 -9.30
N LYS A 115 -19.83 -15.71 -8.33
CA LYS A 115 -19.51 -14.76 -7.27
C LYS A 115 -18.49 -15.36 -6.30
N CYS A 116 -17.62 -14.50 -5.75
CA CYS A 116 -16.69 -14.91 -4.71
C CYS A 116 -17.45 -15.32 -3.44
N ILE A 117 -17.19 -16.53 -2.93
CA ILE A 117 -17.84 -17.03 -1.70
C ILE A 117 -17.22 -16.37 -0.46
N VAL A 118 -15.90 -16.16 -0.46
CA VAL A 118 -15.15 -15.55 0.65
C VAL A 118 -14.40 -14.34 0.13
N GLY A 119 -14.87 -13.14 0.50
CA GLY A 119 -14.29 -11.86 0.08
C GLY A 119 -14.04 -10.92 1.24
N THR A 120 -13.38 -9.80 0.95
CA THR A 120 -12.99 -8.77 1.94
C THR A 120 -13.99 -7.61 2.05
N GLY A 121 -15.12 -7.68 1.35
CA GLY A 121 -16.17 -6.64 1.34
C GLY A 121 -15.87 -5.42 0.46
N LEU A 122 -14.73 -5.40 -0.24
CA LEU A 122 -14.35 -4.35 -1.19
C LEU A 122 -14.81 -4.60 -2.63
N LYS A 123 -15.50 -5.72 -2.89
CA LYS A 123 -15.96 -6.17 -4.21
C LYS A 123 -17.45 -5.92 -4.41
#